data_AF-A0A523SBS1-F1
#
_entry.id   AF-A0A523SBS1-F1
#
_cell.length_a   1.000
_cell.length_b   1.000
_cell.length_c   1.000
_cell.angle_alpha   90.00
_cell.angle_beta   90.00
_cell.angle_gamma   90.00
#
_symmetry.space_group_name_H-M   'P 1'
#
loop_
_entity.id
_entity.type
_entity.pdbx_description
1 polymer ?
#
loop_
_entity_poly.entity_id
_entity_poly.type
_entity_poly.pdbx_seq_one_letter_code
_entity_poly.pdbx_strand_id
1 'polypeptide(L)'
;MTEPETYIFVFLDLLELAELSVESFFLTLLERIVEQSQGRIVVDSATDTGYGGFSKFIRRQSEEGWKFILCFDEFERMSGNPHFDDAFFGYLRSLAYNYNLAYVTASRRNLYELCLAQDIKTSQFWNIFTTRNLGLMTKDKAIELITVPFARAGGRIEERESELVLESAGTHPLFVQVACYHLFARKEEKERLDALDYDLWRDDLYKDSLLHFKYAWQRLSLQEQRALRALAAEDKPQLRVEVVKSLQAQALITDAP
;
A
#
# COMPACT_ATOMS: atom_id res chain seq x y z
N MET A 1 7.43 -22.23 1.51
CA MET A 1 6.25 -22.75 2.25
C MET A 1 6.13 -24.22 1.96
N THR A 2 5.99 -25.08 2.97
CA THR A 2 6.04 -26.55 2.81
C THR A 2 4.69 -27.17 2.43
N GLU A 3 3.56 -26.49 2.66
CA GLU A 3 2.20 -26.98 2.32
C GLU A 3 1.31 -25.78 1.96
N PRO A 4 1.35 -25.25 0.71
CA PRO A 4 0.60 -24.05 0.33
C PRO A 4 -0.91 -24.25 0.44
N GLU A 5 -1.40 -25.46 0.27
CA GLU A 5 -2.82 -25.80 0.34
C GLU A 5 -3.44 -25.57 1.71
N THR A 6 -2.66 -25.57 2.80
CA THR A 6 -3.21 -25.31 4.15
C THR A 6 -3.35 -23.82 4.47
N TYR A 7 -2.95 -22.94 3.56
CA TYR A 7 -3.01 -21.49 3.75
C TYR A 7 -4.27 -20.91 3.13
N ILE A 8 -4.96 -20.09 3.92
CA ILE A 8 -6.08 -19.26 3.47
C ILE A 8 -5.64 -17.80 3.53
N PHE A 9 -5.54 -17.17 2.36
CA PHE A 9 -5.31 -15.73 2.25
C PHE A 9 -6.67 -15.03 2.18
N VAL A 10 -6.84 -14.03 3.03
CA VAL A 10 -8.08 -13.26 3.10
C VAL A 10 -7.73 -11.80 2.90
N PHE A 11 -8.20 -11.22 1.81
CA PHE A 11 -8.00 -9.80 1.53
C PHE A 11 -9.21 -8.99 1.95
N LEU A 12 -8.98 -7.91 2.69
CA LEU A 12 -9.99 -6.90 3.00
C LEU A 12 -9.46 -5.51 2.64
N ASP A 13 -10.20 -4.82 1.78
CA ASP A 13 -10.06 -3.38 1.62
C ASP A 13 -10.86 -2.69 2.73
N LEU A 14 -10.17 -2.06 3.69
CA LEU A 14 -10.82 -1.41 4.81
C LEU A 14 -11.46 -0.07 4.44
N LEU A 15 -11.27 0.43 3.21
CA LEU A 15 -11.97 1.59 2.70
C LEU A 15 -13.48 1.32 2.57
N GLU A 16 -13.84 0.13 2.09
CA GLU A 16 -15.24 -0.31 1.96
C GLU A 16 -15.89 -0.65 3.30
N LEU A 17 -15.08 -0.80 4.35
CA LEU A 17 -15.48 -1.26 5.69
C LEU A 17 -15.33 -0.17 6.76
N ALA A 18 -15.10 1.07 6.34
CA ALA A 18 -15.09 2.23 7.22
C ALA A 18 -16.48 2.32 7.88
N GLU A 19 -16.53 2.30 9.22
CA GLU A 19 -17.75 2.34 10.06
C GLU A 19 -18.40 0.99 10.43
N LEU A 20 -17.79 -0.15 10.13
CA LEU A 20 -18.31 -1.43 10.65
C LEU A 20 -18.25 -1.48 12.18
N SER A 21 -19.29 -2.08 12.79
CA SER A 21 -19.22 -2.58 14.16
C SER A 21 -18.28 -3.78 14.25
N VAL A 22 -17.90 -4.16 15.46
CA VAL A 22 -17.08 -5.36 15.71
C VAL A 22 -17.76 -6.62 15.20
N GLU A 23 -19.07 -6.79 15.41
CA GLU A 23 -19.77 -7.99 14.93
C GLU A 23 -19.81 -8.05 13.41
N SER A 24 -20.11 -6.91 12.76
CA SER A 24 -20.14 -6.83 11.29
C SER A 24 -18.76 -7.10 10.70
N PHE A 25 -17.69 -6.62 11.33
CA PHE A 25 -16.32 -6.91 10.91
C PHE A 25 -16.01 -8.41 10.91
N PHE A 26 -16.32 -9.11 12.00
CA PHE A 26 -16.06 -10.55 12.07
C PHE A 26 -16.99 -11.37 11.18
N LEU A 27 -18.24 -10.93 10.97
CA LEU A 27 -19.13 -11.55 9.99
C LEU A 27 -18.51 -11.46 8.59
N THR A 28 -18.12 -10.26 8.14
CA THR A 28 -17.45 -10.07 6.85
C THR A 28 -16.20 -10.93 6.75
N LEU A 29 -15.40 -11.00 7.83
CA LEU A 29 -14.19 -11.81 7.85
C LEU A 29 -14.48 -13.32 7.68
N LEU A 30 -15.52 -13.84 8.35
CA LEU A 30 -15.96 -15.22 8.19
C LEU A 30 -16.46 -15.51 6.77
N GLU A 31 -17.27 -14.61 6.20
CA GLU A 31 -17.75 -14.72 4.82
C GLU A 31 -16.58 -14.79 3.83
N ARG A 32 -15.59 -13.90 3.98
CA ARG A 32 -14.38 -13.90 3.15
C ARG A 32 -13.53 -15.14 3.36
N ILE A 33 -13.43 -15.66 4.58
CA ILE A 33 -12.72 -16.93 4.84
C ILE A 33 -13.39 -18.09 4.08
N VAL A 34 -14.72 -18.20 4.13
CA VAL A 34 -15.44 -19.26 3.41
C VAL A 34 -15.23 -19.12 1.91
N GLU A 35 -15.39 -17.92 1.36
CA GLU A 35 -15.18 -17.61 -0.05
C GLU A 35 -13.77 -18.01 -0.51
N GLN A 36 -12.73 -17.54 0.19
CA GLN A 36 -11.33 -17.78 -0.15
C GLN A 36 -10.87 -19.22 0.14
N SER A 37 -11.56 -19.91 1.04
CA SER A 37 -11.33 -21.35 1.27
C SER A 37 -11.86 -22.21 0.13
N GLN A 38 -12.64 -21.67 -0.81
CA GLN A 38 -13.25 -22.42 -1.92
C GLN A 38 -14.05 -23.64 -1.41
N GLY A 39 -14.77 -23.46 -0.29
CA GLY A 39 -15.59 -24.50 0.34
C GLY A 39 -14.84 -25.51 1.20
N ARG A 40 -13.53 -25.36 1.39
CA ARG A 40 -12.72 -26.22 2.27
C ARG A 40 -12.98 -25.96 3.76
N ILE A 41 -13.42 -24.74 4.09
CA ILE A 41 -13.83 -24.36 5.43
C ILE A 41 -15.31 -24.00 5.39
N VAL A 42 -16.07 -24.60 6.31
CA VAL A 42 -17.51 -24.33 6.46
C VAL A 42 -17.73 -23.62 7.79
N VAL A 43 -18.44 -22.49 7.73
CA VAL A 43 -18.89 -21.75 8.92
C VAL A 43 -20.34 -22.13 9.18
N ASP A 44 -20.65 -22.52 10.42
CA ASP A 44 -22.04 -22.77 10.83
C ASP A 44 -22.79 -21.44 10.87
N SER A 45 -24.00 -21.39 10.33
CA SER A 45 -24.94 -20.26 10.46
C SER A 45 -25.18 -19.80 11.91
N ALA A 46 -25.00 -20.69 12.89
CA ALA A 46 -25.10 -20.36 14.32
C ALA A 46 -23.80 -19.81 14.93
N THR A 47 -22.76 -19.59 14.13
CA THR A 47 -21.47 -19.07 14.63
C THR A 47 -21.64 -17.65 15.15
N ASP A 48 -21.30 -17.47 16.43
CA ASP A 48 -21.22 -16.16 17.07
C ASP A 48 -20.20 -15.27 16.35
N THR A 49 -20.65 -14.09 15.90
CA THR A 49 -19.82 -13.10 15.21
C THR A 49 -19.14 -12.13 16.18
N GLY A 50 -19.23 -12.37 17.49
CA GLY A 50 -18.42 -11.68 18.48
C GLY A 50 -17.01 -12.27 18.63
N TYR A 51 -16.22 -11.65 19.51
CA TYR A 51 -14.86 -12.08 19.86
C TYR A 51 -14.76 -13.57 20.25
N GLY A 52 -15.75 -14.06 21.00
CA GLY A 52 -15.77 -15.43 21.51
C GLY A 52 -15.94 -16.45 20.39
N GLY A 53 -16.97 -16.27 19.56
CA GLY A 53 -17.24 -17.14 18.42
C GLY A 53 -16.12 -17.15 17.40
N PHE A 54 -15.60 -15.97 17.02
CA PHE A 54 -14.48 -15.90 16.08
C PHE A 54 -13.22 -16.59 16.62
N SER A 55 -12.91 -16.46 17.92
CA SER A 55 -11.77 -17.17 18.54
C SER A 55 -11.93 -18.68 18.48
N LYS A 56 -13.14 -19.19 18.81
CA LYS A 56 -13.44 -20.63 18.78
C LYS A 56 -13.30 -21.17 17.36
N PHE A 57 -13.77 -20.42 16.38
CA PHE A 57 -13.63 -20.75 14.97
C PHE A 57 -12.15 -20.85 14.57
N ILE A 58 -11.36 -19.79 14.76
CA ILE A 58 -9.93 -19.78 14.39
C ILE A 58 -9.14 -20.88 15.12
N ARG A 59 -9.42 -21.11 16.41
CA ARG A 59 -8.79 -22.19 17.18
C ARG A 59 -9.05 -23.54 16.53
N ARG A 60 -10.32 -23.88 16.28
CA ARG A 60 -10.70 -25.16 15.68
C ARG A 60 -10.02 -25.37 14.33
N GLN A 61 -10.07 -24.35 13.47
CA GLN A 61 -9.44 -24.44 12.15
C GLN A 61 -7.92 -24.58 12.25
N SER A 62 -7.29 -23.92 13.22
CA SER A 62 -5.85 -24.06 13.50
C SER A 62 -5.49 -25.47 13.99
N GLU A 63 -6.32 -26.08 14.82
CA GLU A 63 -6.19 -27.48 15.28
C GLU A 63 -6.36 -28.48 14.13
N GLU A 64 -7.18 -28.16 13.13
CA GLU A 64 -7.33 -28.91 11.88
C GLU A 64 -6.17 -28.67 10.88
N GLY A 65 -5.20 -27.82 11.23
CA GLY A 65 -3.98 -27.58 10.45
C GLY A 65 -4.02 -26.35 9.53
N TRP A 66 -5.15 -25.63 9.49
CA TRP A 66 -5.28 -24.42 8.67
C TRP A 66 -4.42 -23.28 9.19
N LYS A 67 -3.97 -22.44 8.25
CA LYS A 67 -3.16 -21.25 8.51
C LYS A 67 -3.78 -20.06 7.80
N PHE A 68 -4.08 -19.00 8.54
CA PHE A 68 -4.74 -17.81 8.01
C PHE A 68 -3.75 -16.67 7.82
N ILE A 69 -3.83 -16.00 6.68
CA ILE A 69 -3.11 -14.75 6.41
C ILE A 69 -4.15 -13.69 6.06
N LEU A 70 -4.38 -12.78 7.00
CA LEU A 70 -5.34 -11.70 6.85
C LEU A 70 -4.63 -10.46 6.33
N CYS A 71 -4.91 -10.10 5.09
CA CYS A 71 -4.37 -8.94 4.40
C CYS A 71 -5.35 -7.77 4.55
N PHE A 72 -4.98 -6.76 5.33
CA PHE A 72 -5.76 -5.55 5.56
C PHE A 72 -5.14 -4.39 4.78
N ASP A 73 -5.81 -3.94 3.72
CA ASP A 73 -5.43 -2.75 2.99
C ASP A 73 -6.09 -1.49 3.59
N GLU A 74 -5.49 -0.33 3.39
CA GLU A 74 -5.98 0.97 3.90
C GLU A 74 -6.20 0.96 5.43
N PHE A 75 -5.26 0.39 6.20
CA PHE A 75 -5.40 0.16 7.64
C PHE A 75 -5.68 1.41 8.48
N GLU A 76 -5.30 2.61 8.01
CA GLU A 76 -5.71 3.87 8.63
C GLU A 76 -7.22 3.97 8.92
N ARG A 77 -8.07 3.35 8.09
CA ARG A 77 -9.52 3.32 8.28
C ARG A 77 -9.94 2.55 9.53
N MET A 78 -9.28 1.43 9.82
CA MET A 78 -9.52 0.65 11.02
C MET A 78 -9.12 1.42 12.27
N SER A 79 -7.94 2.06 12.26
CA SER A 79 -7.47 2.85 13.40
C SER A 79 -8.34 4.06 13.73
N GLY A 80 -9.02 4.64 12.73
CA GLY A 80 -9.90 5.79 12.92
C GLY A 80 -11.36 5.43 13.26
N ASN A 81 -11.71 4.15 13.31
CA ASN A 81 -13.08 3.72 13.60
C ASN A 81 -13.33 3.70 15.12
N PRO A 82 -14.33 4.46 15.64
CA PRO A 82 -14.60 4.52 17.08
C PRO A 82 -15.09 3.18 17.68
N HIS A 83 -15.51 2.22 16.86
CA HIS A 83 -15.89 0.88 17.31
C HIS A 83 -14.69 -0.06 17.50
N PHE A 84 -13.51 0.32 17.02
CA PHE A 84 -12.28 -0.46 17.15
C PHE A 84 -11.37 0.20 18.19
N ASP A 85 -11.55 -0.23 19.44
CA ASP A 85 -10.82 0.29 20.58
C ASP A 85 -9.60 -0.58 20.94
N ASP A 86 -8.93 -0.24 22.04
CA ASP A 86 -7.78 -1.00 22.55
C ASP A 86 -8.10 -2.49 22.81
N ALA A 87 -9.35 -2.81 23.19
CA ALA A 87 -9.76 -4.20 23.41
C ALA A 87 -9.85 -4.96 22.09
N PHE A 88 -10.36 -4.34 21.04
CA PHE A 88 -10.39 -4.91 19.69
C PHE A 88 -8.98 -5.24 19.18
N PHE A 89 -8.04 -4.28 19.26
CA PHE A 89 -6.68 -4.50 18.79
C PHE A 89 -5.89 -5.48 19.68
N GLY A 90 -6.12 -5.45 21.00
CA GLY A 90 -5.57 -6.43 21.93
C GLY A 90 -6.07 -7.85 21.62
N TYR A 91 -7.34 -7.96 21.23
CA TYR A 91 -7.94 -9.20 20.79
C TYR A 91 -7.30 -9.73 19.50
N LEU A 92 -7.17 -8.90 18.44
CA LEU A 92 -6.49 -9.31 17.20
C LEU A 92 -5.05 -9.76 17.48
N ARG A 93 -4.33 -9.02 18.32
CA ARG A 93 -2.99 -9.42 18.77
C ARG A 93 -2.99 -10.82 19.39
N SER A 94 -3.95 -11.09 20.28
CA SER A 94 -4.06 -12.38 20.95
C SER A 94 -4.30 -13.53 19.97
N LEU A 95 -5.05 -13.31 18.89
CA LEU A 95 -5.30 -14.34 17.88
C LEU A 95 -4.01 -14.73 17.16
N ALA A 96 -3.22 -13.75 16.71
CA ALA A 96 -1.96 -14.03 16.02
C ALA A 96 -0.89 -14.66 16.93
N TYR A 97 -0.97 -14.42 18.23
CA TYR A 97 -0.04 -15.04 19.18
C TYR A 97 -0.42 -16.49 19.52
N ASN A 98 -1.72 -16.78 19.64
CA ASN A 98 -2.19 -18.07 20.15
C ASN A 98 -2.54 -19.09 19.06
N TYR A 99 -2.73 -18.64 17.81
CA TYR A 99 -3.24 -19.49 16.73
C TYR A 99 -2.43 -19.33 15.43
N ASN A 100 -2.71 -20.19 14.44
CA ASN A 100 -2.08 -20.16 13.13
C ASN A 100 -2.65 -19.01 12.27
N LEU A 101 -2.50 -17.78 12.75
CA LEU A 101 -3.03 -16.58 12.11
C LEU A 101 -1.93 -15.51 12.03
N ALA A 102 -1.75 -14.93 10.85
CA ALA A 102 -0.86 -13.81 10.61
C ALA A 102 -1.60 -12.65 9.96
N TYR A 103 -1.10 -11.44 10.18
CA TYR A 103 -1.62 -10.22 9.57
C TYR A 103 -0.61 -9.63 8.60
N VAL A 104 -1.09 -9.14 7.47
CA VAL A 104 -0.34 -8.28 6.54
C VAL A 104 -1.14 -6.99 6.42
N THR A 105 -0.58 -5.86 6.83
CA THR A 105 -1.26 -4.57 6.78
C THR A 105 -0.58 -3.66 5.76
N ALA A 106 -1.37 -2.95 4.96
CA ALA A 106 -0.91 -1.84 4.13
C ALA A 106 -1.55 -0.54 4.62
N SER A 107 -0.74 0.51 4.71
CA SER A 107 -1.17 1.83 5.18
C SER A 107 -0.26 2.91 4.66
N ARG A 108 -0.79 4.14 4.52
CA ARG A 108 0.02 5.30 4.11
C ARG A 108 0.92 5.81 5.23
N ARG A 109 0.48 5.64 6.48
CA ARG A 109 1.22 6.03 7.68
C ARG A 109 1.72 4.81 8.40
N ASN A 110 2.82 4.97 9.15
CA ASN A 110 3.34 3.90 9.98
C ASN A 110 2.28 3.45 10.99
N LEU A 111 2.08 2.14 11.12
CA LEU A 111 1.14 1.53 12.06
C LEU A 111 1.33 2.02 13.50
N TYR A 112 2.57 2.21 13.95
CA TYR A 112 2.89 2.78 15.25
C TYR A 112 2.31 4.18 15.43
N GLU A 113 2.43 5.04 14.42
CA GLU A 113 1.87 6.39 14.46
C GLU A 113 0.34 6.38 14.47
N LEU A 114 -0.28 5.47 13.70
CA LEU A 114 -1.73 5.33 13.65
C LEU A 114 -2.30 4.93 15.01
N CYS A 115 -1.72 3.91 15.66
CA CYS A 115 -2.16 3.50 17.00
C CYS A 115 -1.88 4.58 18.06
N LEU A 116 -0.74 5.27 17.98
CA LEU A 116 -0.39 6.34 18.91
C LEU A 116 -1.33 7.54 18.82
N ALA A 117 -1.70 7.94 17.59
CA ALA A 117 -2.56 9.09 17.32
C ALA A 117 -3.99 8.91 17.85
N GLN A 118 -4.44 7.66 17.97
CA GLN A 118 -5.79 7.30 18.38
C GLN A 118 -5.88 6.83 19.85
N ASP A 119 -4.79 7.03 20.60
CA ASP A 119 -4.64 6.58 21.99
C ASP A 119 -4.83 5.06 22.21
N ILE A 120 -4.71 4.26 21.14
CA ILE A 120 -4.75 2.79 21.13
C ILE A 120 -3.39 2.27 21.60
N LYS A 121 -2.89 2.76 22.73
CA LYS A 121 -1.50 2.53 23.17
C LYS A 121 -1.37 1.27 24.00
N THR A 122 -2.44 0.81 24.62
CA THR A 122 -2.35 -0.28 25.60
C THR A 122 -2.34 -1.66 24.93
N SER A 123 -2.97 -1.79 23.75
CA SER A 123 -2.98 -3.05 22.97
C SER A 123 -1.59 -3.48 22.50
N GLN A 124 -0.67 -2.51 22.30
CA GLN A 124 0.64 -2.71 21.68
C GLN A 124 0.54 -3.49 20.35
N PHE A 125 -0.56 -3.38 19.60
CA PHE A 125 -0.80 -4.21 18.41
C PHE A 125 0.33 -4.10 17.38
N TRP A 126 0.95 -2.93 17.22
CA TRP A 126 2.08 -2.73 16.32
C TRP A 126 3.31 -3.62 16.62
N ASN A 127 3.48 -4.12 17.85
CA ASN A 127 4.67 -4.89 18.25
C ASN A 127 4.73 -6.30 17.63
N ILE A 128 3.64 -6.80 17.02
CA ILE A 128 3.67 -8.10 16.31
C ILE A 128 4.04 -7.96 14.83
N PHE A 129 4.30 -6.73 14.36
CA PHE A 129 4.58 -6.45 12.95
C PHE A 129 6.06 -6.13 12.70
N THR A 130 6.52 -6.49 11.51
CA THR A 130 7.76 -5.96 10.94
C THR A 130 7.40 -4.95 9.86
N THR A 131 7.75 -3.68 10.07
CA THR A 131 7.47 -2.61 9.11
C THR A 131 8.41 -2.69 7.91
N ARG A 132 7.84 -2.57 6.71
CA ARG A 132 8.55 -2.35 5.46
C ARG A 132 7.97 -1.11 4.79
N ASN A 133 8.81 -0.09 4.63
CA ASN A 133 8.42 1.11 3.90
C ASN A 133 8.64 0.87 2.40
N LEU A 134 7.62 1.14 1.61
CA LEU A 134 7.73 1.15 0.16
C LEU A 134 8.11 2.56 -0.29
N GLY A 135 9.34 2.71 -0.76
CA GLY A 135 9.87 3.97 -1.27
C GLY A 135 9.87 4.02 -2.80
N LEU A 136 10.64 4.97 -3.33
CA LEU A 136 10.96 5.02 -4.75
C LEU A 136 11.66 3.74 -5.22
N MET A 137 11.40 3.32 -6.46
CA MET A 137 12.07 2.16 -7.03
C MET A 137 13.54 2.47 -7.32
N THR A 138 14.35 1.42 -7.39
CA THR A 138 15.67 1.52 -8.03
C THR A 138 15.49 1.81 -9.53
N LYS A 139 16.51 2.42 -10.16
CA LYS A 139 16.49 2.69 -11.60
C LYS A 139 16.19 1.43 -12.41
N ASP A 140 16.83 0.31 -12.09
CA ASP A 140 16.63 -0.96 -12.80
C ASP A 140 15.18 -1.47 -12.70
N LYS A 141 14.55 -1.37 -11.52
CA LYS A 141 13.15 -1.74 -11.34
C LYS A 141 12.18 -0.78 -12.03
N ALA A 142 12.52 0.50 -12.09
CA ALA A 142 11.75 1.46 -12.87
C ALA A 142 11.86 1.16 -14.39
N ILE A 143 13.03 0.81 -14.90
CA ILE A 143 13.22 0.36 -16.29
C ILE A 143 12.44 -0.94 -16.56
N GLU A 144 12.44 -1.91 -15.63
CA GLU A 144 11.60 -3.12 -15.77
C GLU A 144 10.11 -2.76 -15.83
N LEU A 145 9.63 -1.81 -14.99
CA LEU A 145 8.25 -1.36 -14.99
C LEU A 145 7.84 -0.68 -16.31
N ILE A 146 8.79 -0.09 -17.03
CA ILE A 146 8.59 0.51 -18.35
C ILE A 146 8.61 -0.58 -19.43
N THR A 147 9.72 -1.31 -19.53
CA THR A 147 10.02 -2.15 -20.70
C THR A 147 9.20 -3.43 -20.76
N VAL A 148 8.90 -4.06 -19.62
CA VAL A 148 8.19 -5.35 -19.57
C VAL A 148 6.74 -5.21 -20.03
N PRO A 149 5.93 -4.24 -19.55
CA PRO A 149 4.57 -4.05 -20.06
C PRO A 149 4.51 -3.68 -21.55
N PHE A 150 5.41 -2.81 -22.03
CA PHE A 150 5.51 -2.46 -23.45
C PHE A 150 5.74 -3.71 -24.32
N ALA A 151 6.73 -4.53 -23.94
CA ALA A 151 7.03 -5.76 -24.68
C ALA A 151 5.87 -6.76 -24.65
N ARG A 152 5.19 -6.92 -23.51
CA ARG A 152 4.01 -7.81 -23.40
C ARG A 152 2.84 -7.36 -24.27
N ALA A 153 2.67 -6.06 -24.44
CA ALA A 153 1.66 -5.48 -25.33
C ALA A 153 2.06 -5.51 -26.82
N GLY A 154 3.26 -6.02 -27.16
CA GLY A 154 3.79 -5.98 -28.53
C GLY A 154 4.27 -4.59 -28.97
N GLY A 155 4.29 -3.62 -28.06
CA GLY A 155 4.82 -2.28 -28.30
C GLY A 155 6.35 -2.27 -28.33
N ARG A 156 6.91 -1.22 -28.94
CA ARG A 156 8.36 -0.95 -28.93
C ARG A 156 8.63 0.30 -28.12
N ILE A 157 9.62 0.23 -27.24
CA ILE A 157 10.14 1.38 -26.52
C ILE A 157 11.65 1.43 -26.69
N GLU A 158 12.16 2.60 -27.06
CA GLU A 158 13.58 2.84 -27.20
C GLU A 158 14.20 3.13 -25.82
N GLU A 159 15.51 2.90 -25.70
CA GLU A 159 16.25 3.20 -24.46
C GLU A 159 16.11 4.68 -24.08
N ARG A 160 16.25 5.58 -25.06
CA ARG A 160 16.06 7.02 -24.89
C ARG A 160 14.66 7.39 -24.39
N GLU A 161 13.63 6.69 -24.84
CA GLU A 161 12.26 6.92 -24.37
C GLU A 161 12.09 6.48 -22.91
N SER A 162 12.74 5.37 -22.52
CA SER A 162 12.77 4.92 -21.13
C SER A 162 13.50 5.92 -20.23
N GLU A 163 14.63 6.47 -20.70
CA GLU A 163 15.35 7.54 -20.01
C GLU A 163 14.48 8.79 -19.85
N LEU A 164 13.81 9.22 -20.91
CA LEU A 164 12.93 10.38 -20.90
C LEU A 164 11.76 10.22 -19.91
N VAL A 165 11.19 9.01 -19.81
CA VAL A 165 10.19 8.67 -18.79
C VAL A 165 10.76 8.88 -17.39
N LEU A 166 11.95 8.35 -17.11
CA LEU A 166 12.58 8.48 -15.78
C LEU A 166 13.01 9.91 -15.46
N GLU A 167 13.46 10.69 -16.44
CA GLU A 167 13.76 12.12 -16.28
C GLU A 167 12.50 12.92 -15.91
N SER A 168 11.36 12.57 -16.51
CA SER A 168 10.11 13.32 -16.32
C SER A 168 9.32 12.88 -15.08
N ALA A 169 9.36 11.59 -14.73
CA ALA A 169 8.55 10.99 -13.68
C ALA A 169 9.35 10.55 -12.44
N GLY A 170 10.68 10.56 -12.50
CA GLY A 170 11.54 9.91 -11.50
C GLY A 170 11.34 8.39 -11.49
N THR A 171 11.52 7.78 -10.32
CA THR A 171 11.35 6.32 -10.12
C THR A 171 10.14 5.97 -9.25
N HIS A 172 9.16 6.87 -9.16
CA HIS A 172 7.92 6.61 -8.44
C HIS A 172 6.99 5.73 -9.29
N PRO A 173 6.51 4.56 -8.81
CA PRO A 173 5.72 3.63 -9.62
C PRO A 173 4.54 4.27 -10.34
N LEU A 174 3.73 5.06 -9.62
CA LEU A 174 2.58 5.76 -10.18
C LEU A 174 2.96 6.69 -11.35
N PHE A 175 3.92 7.60 -11.15
CA PHE A 175 4.27 8.59 -12.18
C PHE A 175 4.94 7.93 -13.39
N VAL A 176 5.76 6.89 -13.18
CA VAL A 176 6.30 6.08 -14.28
C VAL A 176 5.17 5.44 -15.08
N GLN A 177 4.15 4.89 -14.43
CA GLN A 177 3.01 4.29 -15.12
C GLN A 177 2.16 5.31 -15.87
N VAL A 178 1.89 6.50 -15.30
CA VAL A 178 1.19 7.60 -15.98
C VAL A 178 1.97 8.06 -17.22
N ALA A 179 3.28 8.22 -17.08
CA ALA A 179 4.17 8.58 -18.18
C ALA A 179 4.14 7.52 -19.29
N CYS A 180 4.23 6.25 -18.93
CA CYS A 180 4.15 5.13 -19.87
C CYS A 180 2.79 5.04 -20.55
N TYR A 181 1.70 5.26 -19.82
CA TYR A 181 0.34 5.25 -20.38
C TYR A 181 0.20 6.26 -21.52
N HIS A 182 0.59 7.51 -21.28
CA HIS A 182 0.50 8.58 -22.28
C HIS A 182 1.46 8.37 -23.45
N LEU A 183 2.63 7.78 -23.20
CA LEU A 183 3.60 7.45 -24.26
C LEU A 183 3.07 6.31 -25.13
N PHE A 184 2.56 5.26 -24.50
CA PHE A 184 2.01 4.09 -25.18
C PHE A 184 0.85 4.47 -26.10
N ALA A 185 -0.12 5.24 -25.60
CA ALA A 185 -1.27 5.69 -26.39
C ALA A 185 -0.86 6.46 -27.66
N ARG A 186 0.13 7.35 -27.55
CA ARG A 186 0.66 8.09 -28.71
C ARG A 186 1.36 7.17 -29.72
N LYS A 187 2.08 6.16 -29.24
CA LYS A 187 2.75 5.18 -30.11
C LYS A 187 1.78 4.24 -30.81
N GLU A 188 0.59 4.03 -30.25
CA GLU A 188 -0.50 3.33 -30.96
C GLU A 188 -1.06 4.17 -32.11
N GLU A 189 -1.11 5.49 -31.95
CA GLU A 189 -1.58 6.41 -32.99
C GLU A 189 -0.51 6.68 -34.07
N LYS A 190 0.77 6.73 -33.67
CA LYS A 190 1.90 7.13 -34.53
C LYS A 190 3.15 6.32 -34.22
N GLU A 191 3.65 5.57 -35.20
CA GLU A 191 4.83 4.70 -35.05
C GLU A 191 6.11 5.45 -34.65
N ARG A 192 6.27 6.70 -35.12
CA ARG A 192 7.43 7.56 -34.79
C ARG A 192 6.98 8.92 -34.29
N LEU A 193 7.31 9.21 -33.03
CA LEU A 193 7.02 10.48 -32.39
C LEU A 193 8.07 11.54 -32.77
N ASP A 194 7.62 12.76 -32.97
CA ASP A 194 8.47 13.94 -33.16
C ASP A 194 8.52 14.81 -31.89
N ALA A 195 9.22 15.94 -31.95
CA ALA A 195 9.42 16.82 -30.80
C ALA A 195 8.09 17.34 -30.22
N LEU A 196 7.11 17.65 -31.06
CA LEU A 196 5.82 18.15 -30.60
C LEU A 196 5.04 17.06 -29.85
N ASP A 197 5.11 15.81 -30.31
CA ASP A 197 4.47 14.68 -29.64
C ASP A 197 5.02 14.49 -28.21
N TYR A 198 6.34 14.61 -28.03
CA TYR A 198 6.99 14.52 -26.72
C TYR A 198 6.65 15.71 -25.82
N ASP A 199 6.49 16.91 -26.37
CA ASP A 199 6.04 18.08 -25.59
C ASP A 199 4.60 17.88 -25.08
N LEU A 200 3.70 17.44 -25.97
CA LEU A 200 2.31 17.14 -25.59
C LEU A 200 2.24 15.98 -24.58
N TRP A 201 3.10 14.97 -24.73
CA TRP A 201 3.21 13.86 -23.78
C TRP A 201 3.60 14.34 -22.37
N ARG A 202 4.56 15.26 -22.26
CA ARG A 202 4.94 15.87 -20.97
C ARG A 202 3.81 16.68 -20.36
N ASP A 203 3.05 17.40 -21.17
CA ASP A 203 1.88 18.15 -20.70
C ASP A 203 0.80 17.24 -20.10
N ASP A 204 0.53 16.10 -20.74
CA ASP A 204 -0.48 15.15 -20.26
C ASP A 204 -0.02 14.42 -19.00
N LEU A 205 1.26 14.02 -18.95
CA LEU A 205 1.87 13.51 -17.71
C LEU A 205 1.71 14.52 -16.57
N TYR A 206 2.01 15.80 -16.81
CA TYR A 206 1.89 16.84 -15.79
C TYR A 206 0.46 17.03 -15.32
N LYS A 207 -0.52 17.11 -16.24
CA LYS A 207 -1.94 17.28 -15.92
C LYS A 207 -2.46 16.15 -15.02
N ASP A 208 -2.16 14.90 -15.38
CA ASP A 208 -2.64 13.73 -14.65
C ASP A 208 -1.89 13.50 -13.34
N SER A 209 -0.64 14.00 -13.24
CA SER A 209 0.14 13.94 -12.00
C SER A 209 -0.20 15.06 -11.02
N LEU A 210 -0.80 16.17 -11.47
CA LEU A 210 -0.98 17.40 -10.69
C LEU A 210 -1.78 17.18 -9.40
N LEU A 211 -2.84 16.36 -9.44
CA LEU A 211 -3.66 16.09 -8.26
C LEU A 211 -2.85 15.35 -7.18
N HIS A 212 -1.98 14.42 -7.59
CA HIS A 212 -1.12 13.67 -6.68
C HIS A 212 -0.05 14.57 -6.04
N PHE A 213 0.56 15.47 -6.83
CA PHE A 213 1.49 16.46 -6.28
C PHE A 213 0.82 17.42 -5.29
N LYS A 214 -0.38 17.91 -5.62
CA LYS A 214 -1.15 18.78 -4.71
C LYS A 214 -1.48 18.05 -3.40
N TYR A 215 -1.93 16.81 -3.50
CA TYR A 215 -2.26 15.99 -2.34
C TYR A 215 -1.04 15.74 -1.45
N ALA A 216 0.11 15.36 -2.04
CA ALA A 216 1.35 15.19 -1.31
C ALA A 216 1.76 16.50 -0.63
N TRP A 217 1.80 17.61 -1.39
CA TRP A 217 2.21 18.92 -0.89
C TRP A 217 1.38 19.41 0.31
N GLN A 218 0.06 19.21 0.26
CA GLN A 218 -0.86 19.63 1.34
C GLN A 218 -0.65 18.87 2.66
N ARG A 219 -0.03 17.69 2.62
CA ARG A 219 0.20 16.85 3.79
C ARG A 219 1.59 17.01 4.40
N LEU A 220 2.48 17.71 3.71
CA LEU A 220 3.80 18.02 4.21
C LEU A 220 3.75 19.06 5.32
N SER A 221 4.59 18.85 6.33
CA SER A 221 4.89 19.88 7.33
C SER A 221 5.55 21.10 6.68
N LEU A 222 5.50 22.24 7.37
CA LEU A 222 6.16 23.46 6.90
C LEU A 222 7.68 23.27 6.70
N GLN A 223 8.31 22.40 7.48
CA GLN A 223 9.74 22.10 7.36
C GLN A 223 10.04 21.29 6.10
N GLU A 224 9.21 20.29 5.80
CA GLU A 224 9.32 19.48 4.58
C GLU A 224 9.04 20.30 3.32
N GLN A 225 8.01 21.16 3.33
CA GLN A 225 7.75 22.08 2.22
C GLN A 225 8.92 23.03 1.96
N ARG A 226 9.55 23.56 3.01
CA ARG A 226 10.75 24.40 2.87
C ARG A 226 11.93 23.62 2.32
N ALA A 227 12.13 22.38 2.78
CA ALA A 227 13.19 21.50 2.30
C ALA A 227 13.04 21.20 0.80
N LEU A 228 11.84 20.80 0.35
CA LEU A 228 11.58 20.53 -1.06
C LEU A 228 11.76 21.77 -1.95
N ARG A 229 11.33 22.96 -1.49
CA ARG A 229 11.56 24.20 -2.23
C ARG A 229 13.04 24.51 -2.40
N ALA A 230 13.84 24.32 -1.35
CA ALA A 230 15.27 24.56 -1.41
C ALA A 230 16.00 23.52 -2.27
N LEU A 231 15.56 22.26 -2.26
CA LEU A 231 16.07 21.22 -3.18
C LEU A 231 15.73 21.55 -4.64
N ALA A 232 14.50 21.99 -4.92
CA ALA A 232 14.07 22.36 -6.27
C ALA A 232 14.77 23.63 -6.80
N ALA A 233 15.24 24.51 -5.91
CA ALA A 233 16.05 25.67 -6.27
C ALA A 233 17.54 25.33 -6.47
N GLU A 234 17.95 24.06 -6.35
CA GLU A 234 19.33 23.59 -6.39
C GLU A 234 20.26 24.20 -5.33
N ASP A 235 19.70 24.75 -4.25
CA ASP A 235 20.43 25.51 -3.22
C ASP A 235 21.31 24.65 -2.28
N LYS A 236 21.52 23.35 -2.58
CA LYS A 236 22.18 22.33 -1.73
C LYS A 236 21.99 22.60 -0.21
N PRO A 237 20.74 22.73 0.25
CA PRO A 237 20.48 23.14 1.62
C PRO A 237 21.01 22.10 2.62
N GLN A 238 21.56 22.56 3.74
CA GLN A 238 21.78 21.67 4.88
C GLN A 238 20.42 21.30 5.49
N LEU A 239 19.91 20.13 5.11
CA LEU A 239 18.64 19.61 5.61
C LEU A 239 18.85 18.81 6.89
N ARG A 240 17.88 18.91 7.80
CA ARG A 240 17.83 18.06 9.00
C ARG A 240 17.62 16.60 8.59
N VAL A 241 18.34 15.69 9.22
CA VAL A 241 18.29 14.25 8.92
C VAL A 241 16.87 13.70 9.07
N GLU A 242 16.11 14.19 10.05
CA GLU A 242 14.72 13.76 10.28
C GLU A 242 13.81 14.15 9.12
N VAL A 243 14.01 15.34 8.55
CA VAL A 243 13.22 15.83 7.41
C VAL A 243 13.54 15.02 6.15
N VAL A 244 14.82 14.72 5.91
CA VAL A 244 15.25 13.87 4.79
C VAL A 244 14.62 12.48 4.91
N LYS A 245 14.74 11.82 6.08
CA LYS A 245 14.15 10.50 6.33
C LYS A 245 12.64 10.50 6.14
N SER A 246 11.95 11.56 6.59
CA SER A 246 10.50 11.70 6.43
C SER A 246 10.10 11.81 4.95
N LEU A 247 10.80 12.64 4.17
CA LEU A 247 10.53 12.81 2.73
C LEU A 247 10.85 11.52 1.94
N GLN A 248 11.89 10.79 2.31
CA GLN A 248 12.23 9.48 1.73
C GLN A 248 11.15 8.43 2.05
N ALA A 249 10.67 8.38 3.29
CA ALA A 249 9.60 7.47 3.70
C ALA A 249 8.27 7.77 2.98
N GLN A 250 8.08 9.01 2.53
CA GLN A 250 6.95 9.44 1.69
C GLN A 250 7.20 9.29 0.18
N ALA A 251 8.33 8.71 -0.22
CA ALA A 251 8.74 8.53 -1.62
C ALA A 251 8.80 9.85 -2.44
N LEU A 252 9.19 10.96 -1.81
CA LEU A 252 9.27 12.27 -2.45
C LEU A 252 10.68 12.66 -2.89
N ILE A 253 11.70 12.06 -2.29
CA ILE A 253 13.10 12.26 -2.65
C ILE A 253 13.82 10.91 -2.65
N THR A 254 14.88 10.80 -3.45
CA THR A 254 15.85 9.69 -3.37
C THR A 254 16.83 9.93 -2.23
N ASP A 255 17.83 9.06 -2.07
CA ASP A 255 19.04 9.43 -1.34
C ASP A 255 19.56 10.74 -1.94
N ALA A 256 19.54 11.80 -1.13
CA ALA A 256 20.16 13.05 -1.50
C ALA A 256 21.66 12.76 -1.70
N PRO A 257 22.27 13.23 -2.81
CA PRO A 257 23.69 13.05 -3.04
C PRO A 257 24.56 13.69 -1.95
#